data_AF-A0A957IZX9-F1
#
_entry.id   AF-A0A957IZX9-F1
#
_cell.length_a   1.000
_cell.length_b   1.000
_cell.length_c   1.000
_cell.angle_alpha   90.00
_cell.angle_beta   90.00
_cell.angle_gamma   90.00
#
_symmetry.space_group_name_H-M   'P 1'
#
loop_
_entity.id
_entity.type
_entity.pdbx_description
1 polymer ?
#
loop_
_entity_poly.entity_id
_entity_poly.type
_entity_poly.pdbx_seq_one_letter_code
_entity_poly.pdbx_strand_id
1 'polypeptide(L)'
;MTTGQQQACTYQLALLLVLIALAGLLRPPTAVSPIPTIQTTQAPIPPRSLTPLVPGLDWFAWYETASGYTPDPTHFGAYVALGVADTLYLGLGSARPAETNGALLAAYANGRLSPVAPLTEQGVHDMVWDGRSLHVAGTDPCCGDGWEAGNHYVLTPPGPLVKLRDPVNGLPDVLHTWALWAAPDGRLYAAASTEQGRLRMGLVFRSDDAGQTWRYRGRLGLQRAYELIGWNGQLYGIYTTRAQAPFGLAYSPDDGRLWRDVAAVGMQRVHLLPFAGRLIGVSYDQDALIAVAPDHHVTRYALPAGARVGITYTDYPDYTNYNILAADAAYLYTVWETAASPPRYQIVRTADLQQWQTLAETDQPILSLTAWPAQNALVIGTAGRAASVFLLDITEN
;
A
#
# COMPACT_ATOMS: atom_id res chain seq x y z
N MET A 1 -58.08 22.27 22.08
CA MET A 1 -56.68 21.84 22.25
C MET A 1 -55.83 22.75 21.38
N THR A 2 -55.03 23.59 22.02
CA THR A 2 -54.30 24.71 21.39
C THR A 2 -53.02 24.22 20.73
N THR A 3 -52.74 24.77 19.55
CA THR A 3 -51.58 24.52 18.67
C THR A 3 -50.21 24.53 19.37
N GLY A 4 -50.08 25.12 20.55
CA GLY A 4 -48.85 25.09 21.36
C GLY A 4 -48.48 23.71 21.96
N GLN A 5 -49.44 22.80 22.18
CA GLN A 5 -49.13 21.47 22.75
C GLN A 5 -48.54 20.50 21.73
N GLN A 6 -48.87 20.65 20.43
CA GLN A 6 -48.28 19.81 19.38
C GLN A 6 -46.83 20.18 19.06
N GLN A 7 -46.47 21.47 19.14
CA GLN A 7 -45.08 21.90 18.94
C GLN A 7 -44.15 21.45 20.08
N ALA A 8 -44.61 21.46 21.33
CA ALA A 8 -43.80 21.00 22.46
C ALA A 8 -43.42 19.51 22.35
N CYS A 9 -44.31 18.67 21.79
CA CYS A 9 -44.07 17.24 21.63
C CYS A 9 -43.04 16.92 20.54
N THR A 10 -43.00 17.67 19.44
CA THR A 10 -42.04 17.46 18.35
C THR A 10 -40.62 17.87 18.73
N TYR A 11 -40.44 18.95 19.52
CA TYR A 11 -39.10 19.34 19.98
C TYR A 11 -38.50 18.34 20.97
N GLN A 12 -39.31 17.73 21.84
CA GLN A 12 -38.81 16.73 22.79
C GLN A 12 -38.38 15.43 22.08
N LEU A 13 -39.10 15.01 21.03
CA LEU A 13 -38.72 13.82 20.26
C LEU A 13 -37.44 14.05 19.44
N ALA A 14 -37.29 15.23 18.85
CA ALA A 14 -36.07 15.59 18.12
C ALA A 14 -34.85 15.68 19.04
N LEU A 15 -35.00 16.27 20.23
CA LEU A 15 -33.92 16.35 21.22
C LEU A 15 -33.52 14.96 21.74
N LEU A 16 -34.50 14.07 21.97
CA LEU A 16 -34.23 12.69 22.40
C LEU A 16 -33.49 11.89 21.31
N LEU A 17 -33.87 12.04 20.04
CA LEU A 17 -33.18 11.39 18.92
C LEU A 17 -31.73 11.90 18.75
N VAL A 18 -31.51 13.21 18.95
CA VAL A 18 -30.17 13.80 18.94
C VAL A 18 -29.33 13.28 20.11
N LEU A 19 -29.91 13.15 21.31
CA LEU A 19 -29.22 12.58 22.48
C LEU A 19 -28.90 11.09 22.31
N ILE A 20 -29.79 10.31 21.69
CA ILE A 20 -29.53 8.89 21.37
C ILE A 20 -28.43 8.76 20.31
N ALA A 21 -28.43 9.61 19.29
CA ALA A 21 -27.38 9.64 18.28
C ALA A 21 -26.02 10.05 18.88
N LEU A 22 -25.99 11.05 19.76
CA LEU A 22 -24.79 11.47 20.50
C LEU A 22 -24.30 10.40 21.48
N ALA A 23 -25.20 9.69 22.16
CA ALA A 23 -24.83 8.57 23.03
C ALA A 23 -24.28 7.37 22.25
N GLY A 24 -24.73 7.15 21.00
CA GLY A 24 -24.16 6.16 20.09
C GLY A 24 -22.73 6.52 19.62
N LEU A 25 -22.43 7.80 19.49
CA LEU A 25 -21.10 8.33 19.13
C LEU A 25 -20.11 8.39 20.30
N LEU A 26 -20.61 8.35 21.54
CA LEU A 26 -19.81 8.40 22.78
C LEU A 26 -19.59 7.01 23.39
N ARG A 27 -19.64 5.93 22.60
CA ARG A 27 -19.15 4.65 23.11
C ARG A 27 -17.66 4.85 23.45
N PRO A 28 -17.26 4.66 24.73
CA PRO A 28 -15.84 4.66 25.04
C PRO A 28 -15.17 3.64 24.12
N PRO A 29 -13.98 3.93 23.56
CA PRO A 29 -13.25 2.96 22.77
C PRO A 29 -13.19 1.68 23.61
N THR A 30 -13.76 0.59 23.08
CA THR A 30 -13.64 -0.72 23.71
C THR A 30 -12.17 -0.92 24.00
N ALA A 31 -11.84 -1.08 25.30
CA ALA A 31 -10.47 -1.29 25.73
C ALA A 31 -9.86 -2.35 24.80
N VAL A 32 -8.79 -1.96 24.10
CA VAL A 32 -8.09 -2.89 23.21
C VAL A 32 -7.61 -4.01 24.11
N SER A 33 -8.22 -5.19 23.97
CA SER A 33 -7.78 -6.36 24.74
C SER A 33 -6.28 -6.52 24.53
N PRO A 34 -5.48 -6.67 25.60
CA PRO A 34 -4.07 -6.94 25.44
C PRO A 34 -3.93 -8.15 24.51
N ILE A 35 -3.04 -8.05 23.53
CA ILE A 35 -2.72 -9.17 22.63
C ILE A 35 -2.37 -10.34 23.56
N PRO A 36 -3.16 -11.42 23.58
CA PRO A 36 -2.85 -12.54 24.44
C PRO A 36 -1.43 -13.00 24.10
N THR A 37 -0.58 -13.12 25.11
CA THR A 37 0.77 -13.64 24.93
C THR A 37 0.64 -15.10 24.56
N ILE A 38 0.55 -15.39 23.26
CA ILE A 38 0.56 -16.76 22.76
C ILE A 38 2.00 -17.24 22.93
N GLN A 39 2.26 -18.03 23.97
CA GLN A 39 3.50 -18.79 24.06
C GLN A 39 3.46 -19.87 22.98
N THR A 40 3.83 -19.52 21.75
CA THR A 40 4.04 -20.49 20.69
C THR A 40 5.36 -21.20 20.93
N THR A 41 5.34 -22.28 21.72
CA THR A 41 6.41 -23.29 21.71
C THR A 41 6.32 -24.17 20.45
N GLN A 42 6.08 -23.56 19.28
CA GLN A 42 6.08 -24.29 18.02
C GLN A 42 7.52 -24.61 17.64
N ALA A 43 7.76 -25.88 17.29
CA ALA A 43 9.03 -26.29 16.72
C ALA A 43 9.32 -25.47 15.45
N PRO A 44 10.59 -25.16 15.15
CA PRO A 44 10.95 -24.47 13.92
C PRO A 44 10.42 -25.25 12.70
N ILE A 45 9.53 -24.65 11.93
CA ILE A 45 9.14 -25.21 10.63
C ILE A 45 10.32 -24.99 9.67
N PRO A 46 10.81 -26.02 8.96
CA PRO A 46 11.83 -25.86 7.95
C PRO A 46 11.41 -24.84 6.88
N PRO A 47 12.33 -24.01 6.36
CA PRO A 47 12.02 -23.12 5.25
C PRO A 47 11.47 -23.90 4.04
N ARG A 48 10.35 -23.41 3.50
CA ARG A 48 9.67 -23.91 2.30
C ARG A 48 10.34 -23.34 1.04
N SER A 49 10.19 -24.04 -0.06
CA SER A 49 10.64 -23.57 -1.37
C SER A 49 9.64 -22.59 -1.98
N LEU A 50 10.15 -21.55 -2.64
CA LEU A 50 9.34 -20.65 -3.45
C LEU A 50 8.94 -21.33 -4.75
N THR A 51 7.64 -21.30 -5.10
CA THR A 51 7.12 -21.90 -6.34
C THR A 51 6.94 -20.81 -7.40
N PRO A 52 7.58 -20.88 -8.57
CA PRO A 52 7.35 -19.89 -9.62
C PRO A 52 5.87 -19.85 -10.03
N LEU A 53 5.29 -18.65 -10.16
CA LEU A 53 3.90 -18.46 -10.58
C LEU A 53 3.64 -19.04 -11.97
N VAL A 54 4.61 -18.86 -12.88
CA VAL A 54 4.62 -19.46 -14.22
C VAL A 54 5.97 -20.15 -14.42
N PRO A 55 6.06 -21.47 -14.20
CA PRO A 55 7.31 -22.20 -14.35
C PRO A 55 7.94 -22.06 -15.73
N GLY A 56 9.23 -21.70 -15.78
CA GLY A 56 10.00 -21.58 -17.02
C GLY A 56 9.77 -20.30 -17.82
N LEU A 57 8.94 -19.36 -17.35
CA LEU A 57 8.74 -18.07 -18.01
C LEU A 57 9.97 -17.17 -17.85
N ASP A 58 10.50 -16.66 -18.97
CA ASP A 58 11.41 -15.51 -18.97
C ASP A 58 10.56 -14.23 -18.86
N TRP A 59 10.40 -13.74 -17.63
CA TRP A 59 9.60 -12.54 -17.34
C TRP A 59 10.14 -11.29 -18.04
N PHE A 60 11.46 -11.20 -18.20
CA PHE A 60 12.11 -10.05 -18.82
C PHE A 60 11.75 -9.97 -20.30
N ALA A 61 11.91 -11.07 -21.04
CA ALA A 61 11.56 -11.14 -22.45
C ALA A 61 10.05 -11.08 -22.70
N TRP A 62 9.27 -11.72 -21.82
CA TRP A 62 7.81 -11.67 -21.89
C TRP A 62 7.29 -10.24 -21.70
N TYR A 63 7.79 -9.51 -20.70
CA TYR A 63 7.42 -8.12 -20.47
C TYR A 63 7.78 -7.23 -21.66
N GLU A 64 8.99 -7.37 -22.21
CA GLU A 64 9.42 -6.55 -23.36
C GLU A 64 8.49 -6.75 -24.55
N THR A 65 8.11 -8.00 -24.82
CA THR A 65 7.16 -8.34 -25.90
C THR A 65 5.76 -7.82 -25.61
N ALA A 66 5.28 -7.95 -24.37
CA ALA A 66 3.91 -7.61 -23.99
C ALA A 66 3.67 -6.11 -23.82
N SER A 67 4.69 -5.37 -23.38
CA SER A 67 4.61 -3.94 -23.09
C SER A 67 5.17 -3.05 -24.19
N GLY A 68 6.12 -3.57 -24.99
CA GLY A 68 6.89 -2.79 -25.96
C GLY A 68 8.02 -1.96 -25.36
N TYR A 69 8.26 -2.04 -24.05
CA TYR A 69 9.34 -1.32 -23.35
C TYR A 69 10.48 -2.27 -23.02
N THR A 70 11.72 -1.81 -23.21
CA THR A 70 12.92 -2.55 -22.78
C THR A 70 13.09 -2.43 -21.26
N PRO A 71 13.08 -3.54 -20.50
CA PRO A 71 13.30 -3.48 -19.06
C PRO A 71 14.77 -3.20 -18.69
N ASP A 72 14.97 -2.61 -17.53
CA ASP A 72 16.27 -2.43 -16.90
C ASP A 72 16.74 -3.76 -16.27
N PRO A 73 17.95 -4.25 -16.58
CA PRO A 73 18.44 -5.55 -16.10
C PRO A 73 18.70 -5.62 -14.59
N THR A 74 18.69 -4.50 -13.88
CA THR A 74 18.91 -4.43 -12.42
C THR A 74 17.60 -4.26 -11.67
N HIS A 75 16.69 -3.44 -12.21
CA HIS A 75 15.51 -2.95 -11.50
C HIS A 75 14.18 -3.42 -12.10
N PHE A 76 14.15 -4.16 -13.20
CA PHE A 76 12.91 -4.73 -13.70
C PHE A 76 12.24 -5.65 -12.66
N GLY A 77 10.91 -5.65 -12.59
CA GLY A 77 10.16 -6.65 -11.81
C GLY A 77 8.71 -6.27 -11.54
N ALA A 78 8.05 -7.11 -10.74
CA ALA A 78 6.69 -6.87 -10.25
C ALA A 78 6.75 -6.07 -8.93
N TYR A 79 6.36 -4.79 -9.00
CA TYR A 79 6.45 -3.87 -7.86
C TYR A 79 5.20 -3.90 -6.98
N VAL A 80 4.05 -4.19 -7.59
CA VAL A 80 2.76 -4.25 -6.92
C VAL A 80 2.03 -5.51 -7.38
N ALA A 81 1.42 -6.21 -6.44
CA ALA A 81 0.54 -7.34 -6.71
C ALA A 81 -0.76 -7.14 -5.92
N LEU A 82 -1.88 -7.60 -6.46
CA LEU A 82 -3.15 -7.58 -5.75
C LEU A 82 -3.99 -8.80 -6.11
N GLY A 83 -4.27 -9.64 -5.12
CA GLY A 83 -5.20 -10.76 -5.25
C GLY A 83 -6.66 -10.30 -5.13
N VAL A 84 -7.47 -10.54 -6.15
CA VAL A 84 -8.92 -10.28 -6.17
C VAL A 84 -9.63 -11.60 -6.47
N ALA A 85 -10.17 -12.24 -5.44
CA ALA A 85 -10.70 -13.60 -5.53
C ALA A 85 -9.67 -14.53 -6.23
N ASP A 86 -10.06 -15.23 -7.30
CA ASP A 86 -9.19 -16.18 -8.03
C ASP A 86 -8.31 -15.52 -9.11
N THR A 87 -8.27 -14.19 -9.17
CA THR A 87 -7.40 -13.44 -10.09
C THR A 87 -6.31 -12.71 -9.32
N LEU A 88 -5.07 -12.81 -9.80
CA LEU A 88 -3.95 -12.02 -9.32
C LEU A 88 -3.60 -10.96 -10.35
N TYR A 89 -3.69 -9.69 -9.97
CA TYR A 89 -3.21 -8.58 -10.78
C TYR A 89 -1.76 -8.25 -10.42
N LEU A 90 -0.95 -7.93 -11.43
CA LEU A 90 0.46 -7.61 -11.31
C LEU A 90 0.76 -6.29 -12.00
N GLY A 91 1.32 -5.34 -11.27
CA GLY A 91 1.91 -4.11 -11.79
C GLY A 91 3.41 -4.30 -11.97
N LEU A 92 3.85 -4.46 -13.22
CA LEU A 92 5.26 -4.58 -13.59
C LEU A 92 5.81 -3.23 -14.05
N GLY A 93 7.03 -2.91 -13.64
CA GLY A 93 7.76 -1.72 -14.08
C GLY A 93 9.00 -2.10 -14.89
N SER A 94 9.33 -1.32 -15.92
CA SER A 94 10.59 -1.48 -16.67
C SER A 94 11.81 -1.22 -15.79
N ALA A 95 11.73 -0.31 -14.82
CA ALA A 95 12.74 0.01 -13.82
C ALA A 95 12.07 0.33 -12.46
N ARG A 96 12.77 0.99 -11.53
CA ARG A 96 12.10 1.47 -10.30
C ARG A 96 11.02 2.49 -10.70
N PRO A 97 9.85 2.47 -10.05
CA PRO A 97 8.80 3.43 -10.34
C PRO A 97 9.31 4.89 -10.30
N ALA A 98 8.97 5.73 -11.28
CA ALA A 98 9.49 7.09 -11.49
C ALA A 98 10.91 7.24 -12.07
N GLU A 99 11.56 6.16 -12.53
CA GLU A 99 12.87 6.27 -13.21
C GLU A 99 12.75 6.33 -14.73
N THR A 100 12.03 5.37 -15.31
CA THR A 100 11.93 5.20 -16.76
C THR A 100 10.49 4.92 -17.13
N ASN A 101 10.05 5.44 -18.28
CA ASN A 101 8.72 5.13 -18.82
C ASN A 101 8.59 3.62 -19.09
N GLY A 102 7.39 3.11 -18.90
CA GLY A 102 7.05 1.73 -19.21
C GLY A 102 6.60 0.98 -17.97
N ALA A 103 5.32 0.63 -17.98
CA ALA A 103 4.77 -0.33 -17.06
C ALA A 103 3.78 -1.25 -17.79
N LEU A 104 3.43 -2.34 -17.14
CA LEU A 104 2.47 -3.31 -17.64
C LEU A 104 1.55 -3.73 -16.50
N LEU A 105 0.24 -3.60 -16.71
CA LEU A 105 -0.73 -4.33 -15.92
C LEU A 105 -0.92 -5.71 -16.55
N ALA A 106 -0.76 -6.75 -15.75
CA ALA A 106 -1.01 -8.13 -16.13
C ALA A 106 -1.98 -8.80 -15.16
N ALA A 107 -2.60 -9.89 -15.61
CA ALA A 107 -3.48 -10.71 -14.79
C ALA A 107 -3.08 -12.18 -14.91
N TYR A 108 -3.05 -12.87 -13.78
CA TYR A 108 -2.95 -14.32 -13.70
C TYR A 108 -4.27 -14.88 -13.19
N ALA A 109 -4.94 -15.67 -14.03
CA ALA A 109 -6.20 -16.31 -13.71
C ALA A 109 -6.27 -17.67 -14.41
N ASN A 110 -6.87 -18.66 -13.75
CA ASN A 110 -7.06 -20.00 -14.31
C ASN A 110 -5.75 -20.62 -14.84
N GLY A 111 -4.65 -20.44 -14.12
CA GLY A 111 -3.33 -20.99 -14.50
C GLY A 111 -2.63 -20.24 -15.63
N ARG A 112 -3.18 -19.13 -16.13
CA ARG A 112 -2.65 -18.40 -17.28
C ARG A 112 -2.32 -16.95 -16.93
N LEU A 113 -1.09 -16.54 -17.22
CA LEU A 113 -0.68 -15.14 -17.23
C LEU A 113 -1.06 -14.51 -18.58
N SER A 114 -1.70 -13.34 -18.54
CA SER A 114 -2.04 -12.55 -19.74
C SER A 114 -1.78 -11.06 -19.49
N PRO A 115 -1.28 -10.31 -20.49
CA PRO A 115 -1.22 -8.85 -20.38
C PRO A 115 -2.65 -8.28 -20.38
N VAL A 116 -2.89 -7.28 -19.53
CA VAL A 116 -4.13 -6.49 -19.55
C VAL A 116 -3.94 -5.29 -20.46
N ALA A 117 -2.95 -4.44 -20.14
CA ALA A 117 -2.58 -3.31 -20.98
C ALA A 117 -1.19 -2.76 -20.59
N PRO A 118 -0.40 -2.28 -21.58
CA PRO A 118 0.73 -1.41 -21.27
C PRO A 118 0.24 -0.10 -20.66
N LEU A 119 1.06 0.45 -19.80
CA LEU A 119 0.85 1.67 -19.04
C LEU A 119 1.89 2.68 -19.50
N THR A 120 1.46 3.92 -19.76
CA THR A 120 2.35 5.00 -20.19
C THR A 120 3.22 5.55 -19.04
N GLU A 121 2.94 5.12 -17.82
CA GLU A 121 3.54 5.56 -16.56
C GLU A 121 5.00 5.12 -16.46
N GLN A 122 5.73 5.77 -15.56
CA GLN A 122 7.07 5.32 -15.16
C GLN A 122 7.04 4.21 -14.12
N GLY A 123 5.98 3.41 -14.04
CA GLY A 123 5.79 2.40 -13.02
C GLY A 123 4.41 2.46 -12.36
N VAL A 124 4.01 1.32 -11.80
CA VAL A 124 2.84 1.19 -10.93
C VAL A 124 3.30 1.36 -9.49
N HIS A 125 2.65 2.24 -8.73
CA HIS A 125 2.94 2.42 -7.30
C HIS A 125 1.96 1.67 -6.42
N ASP A 126 0.70 1.60 -6.83
CA ASP A 126 -0.33 0.96 -6.02
C ASP A 126 -1.51 0.45 -6.86
N MET A 127 -2.20 -0.53 -6.30
CA MET A 127 -3.44 -1.10 -6.82
C MET A 127 -4.42 -1.35 -5.68
N VAL A 128 -5.67 -0.90 -5.85
CA VAL A 128 -6.74 -1.19 -4.89
C VAL A 128 -8.01 -1.68 -5.60
N TRP A 129 -8.71 -2.61 -4.95
CA TRP A 129 -10.01 -3.09 -5.38
C TRP A 129 -11.10 -2.46 -4.52
N ASP A 130 -12.06 -1.77 -5.15
CA ASP A 130 -13.16 -1.10 -4.43
C ASP A 130 -14.40 -2.00 -4.19
N GLY A 131 -14.32 -3.27 -4.61
CA GLY A 131 -15.45 -4.21 -4.61
C GLY A 131 -16.00 -4.48 -6.02
N ARG A 132 -15.72 -3.61 -6.99
CA ARG A 132 -16.25 -3.67 -8.36
C ARG A 132 -15.18 -3.44 -9.43
N SER A 133 -14.23 -2.56 -9.16
CA SER A 133 -13.25 -2.07 -10.09
C SER A 133 -11.87 -2.09 -9.44
N LEU A 134 -10.87 -2.40 -10.27
CA LEU A 134 -9.46 -2.28 -9.93
C LEU A 134 -9.00 -0.87 -10.29
N HIS A 135 -8.45 -0.18 -9.31
CA HIS A 135 -7.85 1.14 -9.46
C HIS A 135 -6.34 1.00 -9.44
N VAL A 136 -5.65 1.67 -10.37
CA VAL A 136 -4.19 1.63 -10.48
C VAL A 136 -3.63 3.04 -10.44
N ALA A 137 -2.66 3.24 -9.56
CA ALA A 137 -1.90 4.48 -9.41
C ALA A 137 -0.47 4.31 -9.92
N GLY A 138 0.10 5.38 -10.44
CA GLY A 138 1.45 5.39 -11.00
C GLY A 138 2.05 6.79 -11.10
N THR A 139 3.30 6.83 -11.54
CA THR A 139 4.01 8.06 -11.86
C THR A 139 3.71 8.48 -13.29
N ASP A 140 3.36 9.74 -13.49
CA ASP A 140 3.24 10.36 -14.81
C ASP A 140 4.55 10.20 -15.62
N PRO A 141 4.52 9.92 -16.93
CA PRO A 141 5.73 9.77 -17.72
C PRO A 141 6.64 11.00 -17.59
N CYS A 142 7.97 10.81 -17.63
CA CYS A 142 8.86 11.95 -17.38
C CYS A 142 8.71 13.04 -18.43
N CYS A 143 8.60 14.27 -17.92
CA CYS A 143 8.91 15.56 -18.54
C CYS A 143 8.36 15.75 -19.96
N GLY A 144 7.09 16.17 -20.09
CA GLY A 144 6.64 16.72 -21.37
C GLY A 144 5.15 16.72 -21.65
N ASP A 145 4.34 16.03 -20.85
CA ASP A 145 2.88 16.09 -21.00
C ASP A 145 2.25 17.31 -20.32
N GLY A 146 2.97 17.91 -19.36
CA GLY A 146 2.62 19.18 -18.72
C GLY A 146 2.22 19.05 -17.25
N TRP A 147 2.13 17.82 -16.72
CA TRP A 147 1.72 17.47 -15.35
C TRP A 147 0.43 18.15 -14.89
N GLU A 148 -0.40 18.63 -15.82
CA GLU A 148 -1.68 19.29 -15.57
C GLU A 148 -2.71 18.35 -14.94
N ALA A 149 -2.50 17.04 -15.11
CA ALA A 149 -3.34 16.00 -14.53
C ALA A 149 -2.55 14.70 -14.30
N GLY A 150 -2.67 14.15 -13.10
CA GLY A 150 -2.12 12.84 -12.77
C GLY A 150 -2.88 11.71 -13.41
N ASN A 151 -2.19 10.59 -13.61
CA ASN A 151 -2.77 9.38 -14.16
C ASN A 151 -3.42 8.52 -13.06
N HIS A 152 -4.62 8.05 -13.36
CA HIS A 152 -5.34 7.04 -12.59
C HIS A 152 -6.00 6.09 -13.59
N TYR A 153 -5.93 4.79 -13.37
CA TYR A 153 -6.57 3.81 -14.26
C TYR A 153 -7.64 3.05 -13.53
N VAL A 154 -8.69 2.71 -14.27
CA VAL A 154 -9.80 1.89 -13.78
C VAL A 154 -10.01 0.72 -14.72
N LEU A 155 -9.96 -0.49 -14.18
CA LEU A 155 -10.38 -1.71 -14.85
C LEU A 155 -11.65 -2.21 -14.17
N THR A 156 -12.73 -2.38 -14.93
CA THR A 156 -13.97 -3.03 -14.44
C THR A 156 -14.14 -4.33 -15.19
N PRO A 157 -13.63 -5.47 -14.69
CA PRO A 157 -13.67 -6.74 -15.43
C PRO A 157 -15.12 -7.16 -15.78
N PRO A 158 -15.37 -7.74 -16.97
CA PRO A 158 -14.40 -8.06 -18.05
C PRO A 158 -14.12 -6.91 -19.03
N GLY A 159 -14.29 -5.64 -18.62
CA GLY A 159 -14.06 -4.46 -19.45
C GLY A 159 -12.58 -4.11 -19.68
N PRO A 160 -12.31 -3.08 -20.50
CA PRO A 160 -10.96 -2.59 -20.75
C PRO A 160 -10.41 -1.81 -19.56
N LEU A 161 -9.09 -1.67 -19.51
CA LEU A 161 -8.44 -0.68 -18.65
C LEU A 161 -8.66 0.71 -19.25
N VAL A 162 -9.20 1.63 -18.46
CA VAL A 162 -9.47 3.02 -18.86
C VAL A 162 -8.54 3.95 -18.11
N LYS A 163 -7.81 4.79 -18.84
CA LYS A 163 -7.02 5.89 -18.26
C LYS A 163 -7.95 7.07 -17.98
N LEU A 164 -7.99 7.49 -16.72
CA LEU A 164 -8.67 8.71 -16.26
C LEU A 164 -7.61 9.78 -16.01
N ARG A 165 -7.58 10.78 -16.88
CA ARG A 165 -6.70 11.95 -16.82
C ARG A 165 -7.50 13.18 -17.23
N ASP A 166 -7.86 14.01 -16.26
CA ASP A 166 -8.65 15.22 -16.47
C ASP A 166 -8.08 16.33 -15.57
N PRO A 167 -7.61 17.47 -16.12
CA PRO A 167 -7.03 18.56 -15.33
C PRO A 167 -8.05 19.38 -14.53
N VAL A 168 -9.34 19.18 -14.76
CA VAL A 168 -10.44 19.89 -14.10
C VAL A 168 -11.11 19.00 -13.06
N ASN A 169 -11.53 17.81 -13.49
CA ASN A 169 -12.29 16.89 -12.63
C ASN A 169 -11.42 15.75 -12.07
N GLY A 170 -10.23 15.52 -12.61
CA GLY A 170 -9.34 14.45 -12.21
C GLY A 170 -8.38 14.89 -11.09
N LEU A 171 -7.13 14.46 -11.19
CA LEU A 171 -6.07 14.76 -10.23
C LEU A 171 -5.24 15.95 -10.73
N PRO A 172 -5.63 17.21 -10.48
CA PRO A 172 -4.95 18.37 -11.07
C PRO A 172 -3.52 18.54 -10.54
N ASP A 173 -2.62 18.96 -11.42
CA ASP A 173 -1.22 19.25 -11.10
C ASP A 173 -0.44 18.06 -10.49
N VAL A 174 -0.92 16.82 -10.65
CA VAL A 174 -0.32 15.64 -10.00
C VAL A 174 0.78 15.05 -10.90
N LEU A 175 2.01 14.96 -10.38
CA LEU A 175 3.06 14.18 -11.05
C LEU A 175 2.96 12.70 -10.67
N HIS A 176 2.77 12.40 -9.39
CA HIS A 176 2.78 11.02 -8.91
C HIS A 176 1.56 10.75 -8.05
N THR A 177 0.79 9.73 -8.40
CA THR A 177 -0.15 9.11 -7.48
C THR A 177 0.56 7.94 -6.84
N TRP A 178 0.85 8.04 -5.54
CA TRP A 178 1.68 7.04 -4.86
C TRP A 178 0.87 5.93 -4.20
N ALA A 179 -0.26 6.27 -3.61
CA ALA A 179 -1.10 5.29 -2.93
C ALA A 179 -2.58 5.60 -3.13
N LEU A 180 -3.39 4.55 -3.10
CA LEU A 180 -4.83 4.57 -3.19
C LEU A 180 -5.43 3.84 -1.99
N TRP A 181 -6.52 4.38 -1.45
CA TRP A 181 -7.28 3.68 -0.42
C TRP A 181 -8.77 3.68 -0.76
N ALA A 182 -9.33 2.48 -0.94
CA ALA A 182 -10.75 2.29 -1.10
C ALA A 182 -11.39 2.10 0.28
N ALA A 183 -12.18 3.09 0.70
CA ALA A 183 -12.92 3.03 1.94
C ALA A 183 -14.09 2.03 1.83
N PRO A 184 -14.48 1.37 2.95
CA PRO A 184 -15.62 0.44 2.95
C PRO A 184 -16.96 1.06 2.52
N ASP A 185 -17.10 2.38 2.55
CA ASP A 185 -18.30 3.09 2.12
C ASP A 185 -18.28 3.54 0.64
N GLY A 186 -17.31 3.04 -0.13
CA GLY A 186 -17.20 3.29 -1.57
C GLY A 186 -16.46 4.59 -1.94
N ARG A 187 -15.98 5.36 -0.95
CA ARG A 187 -15.10 6.50 -1.22
C ARG A 187 -13.71 6.01 -1.58
N LEU A 188 -13.07 6.65 -2.54
CA LEU A 188 -11.69 6.38 -2.92
C LEU A 188 -10.81 7.56 -2.54
N TYR A 189 -9.61 7.31 -2.03
CA TYR A 189 -8.65 8.33 -1.67
C TYR A 189 -7.35 8.11 -2.39
N ALA A 190 -6.63 9.21 -2.65
CA ALA A 190 -5.32 9.18 -3.27
C ALA A 190 -4.34 10.05 -2.48
N ALA A 191 -3.16 9.51 -2.19
CA ALA A 191 -1.99 10.30 -1.80
C ALA A 191 -1.17 10.61 -3.05
N ALA A 192 -0.96 11.90 -3.28
CA ALA A 192 -0.33 12.39 -4.50
C ALA A 192 0.77 13.40 -4.21
N SER A 193 1.76 13.42 -5.09
CA SER A 193 2.71 14.54 -5.20
C SER A 193 2.31 15.42 -6.36
N THR A 194 2.15 16.70 -6.08
CA THR A 194 1.69 17.70 -7.05
C THR A 194 2.77 18.73 -7.35
N GLU A 195 2.74 19.34 -8.52
CA GLU A 195 3.64 20.43 -8.94
C GLU A 195 2.83 21.66 -9.30
N GLN A 196 2.88 22.67 -8.44
CA GLN A 196 2.30 23.98 -8.73
C GLN A 196 3.42 24.99 -8.91
N GLY A 197 3.71 25.33 -10.17
CA GLY A 197 4.88 26.12 -10.54
C GLY A 197 6.17 25.36 -10.28
N ARG A 198 6.97 25.77 -9.29
CA ARG A 198 8.20 25.05 -8.86
C ARG A 198 8.06 24.39 -7.49
N LEU A 199 6.86 24.45 -6.90
CA LEU A 199 6.60 23.89 -5.57
C LEU A 199 6.01 22.50 -5.73
N ARG A 200 6.68 21.52 -5.12
CA ARG A 200 6.14 20.17 -4.96
C ARG A 200 5.36 20.10 -3.66
N MET A 201 4.20 19.45 -3.64
CA MET A 201 3.39 19.30 -2.43
C MET A 201 2.82 17.89 -2.30
N GLY A 202 2.73 17.40 -1.06
CA GLY A 202 2.04 16.15 -0.76
C GLY A 202 0.57 16.42 -0.46
N LEU A 203 -0.31 16.11 -1.40
CA LEU A 203 -1.74 16.39 -1.29
C LEU A 203 -2.54 15.08 -1.20
N VAL A 204 -3.70 15.16 -0.56
CA VAL A 204 -4.68 14.07 -0.52
C VAL A 204 -5.93 14.48 -1.27
N PHE A 205 -6.41 13.57 -2.11
CA PHE A 205 -7.63 13.71 -2.89
C PHE A 205 -8.63 12.63 -2.50
N ARG A 206 -9.91 12.90 -2.78
CA ARG A 206 -11.01 11.95 -2.58
C ARG A 206 -11.92 11.94 -3.78
N SER A 207 -12.34 10.76 -4.19
CA SER A 207 -13.44 10.53 -5.12
C SER A 207 -14.65 9.93 -4.40
N ASP A 208 -15.83 10.39 -4.78
CA ASP A 208 -17.12 9.89 -4.32
C ASP A 208 -17.84 9.06 -5.41
N ASP A 209 -17.18 8.81 -6.54
CA ASP A 209 -17.76 8.26 -7.78
C ASP A 209 -16.81 7.25 -8.47
N ALA A 210 -16.12 6.42 -7.69
CA ALA A 210 -15.20 5.39 -8.17
C ALA A 210 -14.07 5.96 -9.06
N GLY A 211 -13.47 7.07 -8.63
CA GLY A 211 -12.31 7.70 -9.24
C GLY A 211 -12.58 8.47 -10.54
N GLN A 212 -13.85 8.69 -10.91
CA GLN A 212 -14.22 9.49 -12.08
C GLN A 212 -13.94 10.97 -11.86
N THR A 213 -14.26 11.48 -10.67
CA THR A 213 -13.92 12.83 -10.25
C THR A 213 -13.21 12.84 -8.90
N TRP A 214 -12.30 13.78 -8.71
CA TRP A 214 -11.50 13.93 -7.49
C TRP A 214 -11.63 15.32 -6.91
N ARG A 215 -11.62 15.38 -5.58
CA ARG A 215 -11.71 16.61 -4.80
C ARG A 215 -10.52 16.67 -3.85
N TYR A 216 -9.82 17.79 -3.87
CA TYR A 216 -8.79 18.08 -2.89
C TYR A 216 -9.36 17.99 -1.47
N ARG A 217 -8.61 17.33 -0.58
CA ARG A 217 -8.97 17.18 0.84
C ARG A 217 -8.10 18.03 1.74
N GLY A 218 -6.80 17.89 1.59
CA GLY A 218 -5.86 18.54 2.48
C GLY A 218 -4.42 18.31 2.04
N ARG A 219 -3.54 19.14 2.56
CA ARG A 219 -2.10 19.02 2.40
C ARG A 219 -1.58 18.14 3.52
N LEU A 220 -1.07 16.97 3.15
CA LEU A 220 -0.47 16.00 4.07
C LEU A 220 1.02 16.30 4.26
N GLY A 221 1.75 16.69 3.21
CA GLY A 221 3.18 16.96 3.26
C GLY A 221 3.59 18.26 2.59
N LEU A 222 4.74 18.82 3.02
CA LEU A 222 5.25 20.02 2.35
C LEU A 222 5.76 19.72 0.95
N GLN A 223 6.15 18.47 0.66
CA GLN A 223 6.71 18.08 -0.63
C GLN A 223 6.04 16.85 -1.28
N ARG A 224 5.84 15.76 -0.54
CA ARG A 224 5.24 14.52 -1.08
C ARG A 224 4.33 13.84 -0.04
N ALA A 225 3.33 13.13 -0.55
CA ALA A 225 2.46 12.21 0.17
C ALA A 225 2.62 10.85 -0.50
N TYR A 226 3.06 9.85 0.25
CA TYR A 226 3.52 8.58 -0.31
C TYR A 226 2.59 7.41 -0.05
N GLU A 227 1.93 7.41 1.10
CA GLU A 227 1.08 6.31 1.54
C GLU A 227 -0.20 6.89 2.15
N LEU A 228 -1.30 6.15 2.05
CA LEU A 228 -2.57 6.54 2.63
C LEU A 228 -3.40 5.31 2.96
N ILE A 229 -3.90 5.24 4.20
CA ILE A 229 -4.80 4.16 4.62
C ILE A 229 -5.79 4.68 5.64
N GLY A 230 -7.03 4.19 5.57
CA GLY A 230 -7.99 4.39 6.65
C GLY A 230 -7.90 3.28 7.69
N TRP A 231 -7.79 3.67 8.95
CA TRP A 231 -7.70 2.77 10.08
C TRP A 231 -8.31 3.42 11.33
N ASN A 232 -9.05 2.64 12.11
CA ASN A 232 -9.69 3.11 13.36
C ASN A 232 -10.48 4.43 13.19
N GLY A 233 -11.25 4.55 12.11
CA GLY A 233 -12.09 5.72 11.82
C GLY A 233 -11.32 6.98 11.39
N GLN A 234 -10.01 6.89 11.13
CA GLN A 234 -9.16 8.00 10.74
C GLN A 234 -8.38 7.65 9.47
N LEU A 235 -7.90 8.66 8.75
CA LEU A 235 -6.89 8.45 7.71
C LEU A 235 -5.51 8.57 8.31
N TYR A 236 -4.57 7.76 7.84
CA TYR A 236 -3.15 7.83 8.16
C TYR A 236 -2.38 7.94 6.85
N GLY A 237 -1.29 8.70 6.84
CA GLY A 237 -0.46 8.83 5.65
C GLY A 237 1.01 9.10 5.96
N ILE A 238 1.87 8.54 5.11
CA ILE A 238 3.31 8.79 5.13
C ILE A 238 3.62 9.96 4.21
N TYR A 239 4.44 10.88 4.69
CA TYR A 239 4.69 12.13 3.99
C TYR A 239 6.11 12.65 4.22
N THR A 240 6.48 13.67 3.44
CA THR A 240 7.74 14.38 3.69
C THR A 240 7.58 15.90 3.66
N THR A 241 8.31 16.56 4.56
CA THR A 241 8.39 18.03 4.64
C THR A 241 9.54 18.61 3.81
N ARG A 242 10.55 17.80 3.47
CA ARG A 242 11.71 18.18 2.66
C ARG A 242 12.10 17.05 1.72
N ALA A 243 12.99 17.32 0.76
CA ALA A 243 13.50 16.31 -0.18
C ALA A 243 14.23 15.13 0.48
N GLN A 244 14.45 15.19 1.79
CA GLN A 244 15.24 14.22 2.54
C GLN A 244 14.47 13.74 3.76
N ALA A 245 14.79 12.51 4.12
CA ALA A 245 14.32 11.76 5.26
C ALA A 245 14.68 12.36 6.64
N PRO A 246 14.07 11.86 7.74
CA PRO A 246 13.07 10.78 7.81
C PRO A 246 11.68 11.21 7.32
N PHE A 247 10.91 10.26 6.78
CA PHE A 247 9.50 10.51 6.42
C PHE A 247 8.63 10.51 7.67
N GLY A 248 7.69 11.43 7.72
CA GLY A 248 6.74 11.57 8.82
C GLY A 248 5.53 10.67 8.62
N LEU A 249 4.83 10.40 9.73
CA LEU A 249 3.51 9.81 9.75
C LEU A 249 2.53 10.82 10.33
N ALA A 250 1.41 11.06 9.65
CA ALA A 250 0.34 11.89 10.15
C ALA A 250 -0.99 11.15 10.09
N TYR A 251 -1.96 11.63 10.86
CA TYR A 251 -3.33 11.16 10.84
C TYR A 251 -4.32 12.31 10.66
N SER A 252 -5.51 11.99 10.17
CA SER A 252 -6.60 12.93 9.96
C SER A 252 -7.92 12.34 10.49
N PRO A 253 -8.55 12.99 11.49
CA PRO A 253 -9.85 12.58 12.04
C PRO A 253 -11.04 13.13 11.22
N ASP A 254 -10.79 13.99 10.24
CA ASP A 254 -11.80 14.75 9.50
C ASP A 254 -11.73 14.51 8.00
N ASP A 255 -11.47 13.24 7.65
CA ASP A 255 -11.54 12.76 6.28
C ASP A 255 -10.51 13.47 5.36
N GLY A 256 -9.29 13.65 5.87
CA GLY A 256 -8.13 14.16 5.14
C GLY A 256 -8.04 15.68 5.05
N ARG A 257 -8.89 16.43 5.78
CA ARG A 257 -8.91 17.90 5.71
C ARG A 257 -7.84 18.55 6.58
N LEU A 258 -7.69 18.06 7.81
CA LEU A 258 -6.66 18.47 8.75
C LEU A 258 -5.79 17.28 9.12
N TRP A 259 -4.48 17.51 9.17
CA TRP A 259 -3.48 16.50 9.46
C TRP A 259 -2.74 16.84 10.74
N ARG A 260 -2.49 15.82 11.55
CA ARG A 260 -1.76 15.89 12.82
C ARG A 260 -0.65 14.87 12.81
N ASP A 261 0.54 15.28 13.23
CA ASP A 261 1.67 14.38 13.29
C ASP A 261 1.49 13.32 14.37
N VAL A 262 1.88 12.09 14.04
CA VAL A 262 2.22 11.07 15.02
C VAL A 262 3.65 11.35 15.48
N ALA A 263 3.80 11.76 16.74
CA ALA A 263 5.06 12.30 17.23
C ALA A 263 6.22 11.29 17.16
N ALA A 264 7.41 11.80 16.84
CA ALA A 264 8.70 11.09 16.91
C ALA A 264 8.79 9.79 16.10
N VAL A 265 8.17 9.74 14.91
CA VAL A 265 8.25 8.60 14.00
C VAL A 265 9.03 8.95 12.74
N GLY A 266 10.04 8.14 12.42
CA GLY A 266 10.68 8.14 11.10
C GLY A 266 10.32 6.86 10.35
N MET A 267 9.60 6.99 9.25
CA MET A 267 9.09 5.88 8.45
C MET A 267 9.86 5.69 7.15
N GLN A 268 9.88 4.45 6.66
CA GLN A 268 10.15 4.15 5.26
C GLN A 268 8.96 4.46 4.36
N ARG A 269 9.23 4.58 3.06
CA ARG A 269 8.19 4.77 2.03
C ARG A 269 7.63 3.41 1.57
N VAL A 270 6.94 2.73 2.49
CA VAL A 270 6.31 1.42 2.23
C VAL A 270 4.85 1.45 2.68
N HIS A 271 4.04 0.51 2.20
CA HIS A 271 2.67 0.40 2.66
C HIS A 271 2.53 0.28 4.18
N LEU A 272 1.55 0.99 4.70
CA LEU A 272 1.03 0.82 6.04
C LEU A 272 0.00 -0.31 6.04
N LEU A 273 0.00 -1.13 7.09
CA LEU A 273 -0.91 -2.27 7.15
C LEU A 273 -1.48 -2.46 8.56
N PRO A 274 -2.81 -2.69 8.72
CA PRO A 274 -3.39 -3.03 10.01
C PRO A 274 -3.06 -4.46 10.42
N PHE A 275 -2.55 -4.65 11.64
CA PHE A 275 -2.31 -5.98 12.21
C PHE A 275 -2.46 -5.95 13.73
N ALA A 276 -3.12 -6.97 14.29
CA ALA A 276 -3.31 -7.13 15.75
C ALA A 276 -3.79 -5.85 16.47
N GLY A 277 -4.74 -5.12 15.87
CA GLY A 277 -5.29 -3.89 16.45
C GLY A 277 -4.32 -2.70 16.46
N ARG A 278 -3.29 -2.72 15.61
CA ARG A 278 -2.32 -1.64 15.41
C ARG A 278 -2.13 -1.35 13.93
N LEU A 279 -1.66 -0.15 13.62
CA LEU A 279 -1.17 0.17 12.29
C LEU A 279 0.35 -0.07 12.24
N ILE A 280 0.80 -0.91 11.32
CA ILE A 280 2.19 -1.31 11.18
C ILE A 280 2.82 -0.60 9.99
N GLY A 281 4.07 -0.18 10.16
CA GLY A 281 4.95 0.18 9.06
C GLY A 281 6.41 -0.10 9.43
N VAL A 282 7.33 0.38 8.59
CA VAL A 282 8.77 0.11 8.72
C VAL A 282 9.51 1.38 9.12
N SER A 283 10.47 1.28 10.04
CA SER A 283 11.32 2.41 10.42
C SER A 283 12.20 2.87 9.27
N TYR A 284 12.54 4.16 9.22
CA TYR A 284 13.37 4.72 8.15
C TYR A 284 14.74 4.03 7.99
N ASP A 285 15.38 3.61 9.08
CA ASP A 285 16.65 2.84 9.06
C ASP A 285 16.48 1.35 8.75
N GLN A 286 15.24 0.88 8.53
CA GLN A 286 14.86 -0.50 8.24
C GLN A 286 15.20 -1.52 9.33
N ASP A 287 15.65 -1.10 10.52
CA ASP A 287 16.05 -2.02 11.59
C ASP A 287 14.92 -2.36 12.58
N ALA A 288 13.72 -1.84 12.35
CA ALA A 288 12.55 -2.06 13.20
C ALA A 288 11.22 -1.98 12.43
N LEU A 289 10.20 -2.60 13.03
CA LEU A 289 8.81 -2.28 12.73
C LEU A 289 8.29 -1.21 13.69
N ILE A 290 7.48 -0.32 13.13
CA ILE A 290 6.76 0.71 13.87
C ILE A 290 5.31 0.28 13.99
N ALA A 291 4.80 0.19 15.22
CA ALA A 291 3.40 -0.09 15.47
C ALA A 291 2.74 1.12 16.15
N VAL A 292 1.64 1.60 15.57
CA VAL A 292 0.87 2.74 16.08
C VAL A 292 -0.45 2.22 16.64
N ALA A 293 -0.71 2.54 17.90
CA ALA A 293 -1.94 2.20 18.59
C ALA A 293 -3.09 3.18 18.24
N PRO A 294 -4.36 2.83 18.56
CA PRO A 294 -5.53 3.68 18.28
C PRO A 294 -5.46 5.10 18.88
N ASP A 295 -4.75 5.25 20.00
CA ASP A 295 -4.51 6.53 20.69
C ASP A 295 -3.24 7.25 20.18
N HIS A 296 -2.68 6.77 19.07
CA HIS A 296 -1.46 7.26 18.42
C HIS A 296 -0.18 7.02 19.21
N HIS A 297 -0.21 6.21 20.28
CA HIS A 297 1.02 5.77 20.94
C HIS A 297 1.84 4.88 20.00
N VAL A 298 3.15 5.15 19.93
CA VAL A 298 4.08 4.46 19.03
C VAL A 298 4.90 3.44 19.81
N THR A 299 4.98 2.21 19.30
CA THR A 299 5.91 1.18 19.79
C THR A 299 6.85 0.79 18.66
N ARG A 300 8.15 0.74 18.97
CA ARG A 300 9.18 0.27 18.04
C ARG A 300 9.56 -1.16 18.41
N TYR A 301 9.50 -2.06 17.44
CA TYR A 301 9.89 -3.46 17.57
C TYR A 301 11.19 -3.69 16.79
N ALA A 302 12.31 -3.74 17.51
CA ALA A 302 13.62 -3.98 16.91
C ALA A 302 13.66 -5.37 16.25
N LEU A 303 14.31 -5.46 15.09
CA LEU A 303 14.59 -6.72 14.42
C LEU A 303 15.75 -7.46 15.09
N PRO A 304 15.94 -8.77 14.80
CA PRO A 304 17.16 -9.47 15.16
C PRO A 304 18.41 -8.77 14.64
N ALA A 305 19.51 -8.89 15.38
CA ALA A 305 20.77 -8.21 15.04
C ALA A 305 21.22 -8.54 13.61
N GLY A 306 21.44 -7.49 12.80
CA GLY A 306 21.90 -7.60 11.41
C GLY A 306 20.80 -7.85 10.37
N ALA A 307 19.53 -7.98 10.78
CA ALA A 307 18.40 -7.99 9.85
C ALA A 307 17.94 -6.56 9.50
N ARG A 308 17.49 -6.38 8.27
CA ARG A 308 16.83 -5.15 7.79
C ARG A 308 15.56 -5.50 7.04
N VAL A 309 14.50 -4.71 7.16
CA VAL A 309 13.30 -4.94 6.37
C VAL A 309 13.48 -4.46 4.92
N GLY A 310 13.15 -5.32 3.95
CA GLY A 310 13.22 -5.01 2.52
C GLY A 310 14.62 -5.19 1.92
N ILE A 311 14.93 -4.44 0.86
CA ILE A 311 16.21 -4.41 0.16
C ILE A 311 16.89 -3.05 0.42
N THR A 312 18.20 -3.07 0.64
CA THR A 312 19.03 -1.87 0.61
C THR A 312 19.60 -1.62 -0.79
N TYR A 313 19.19 -0.54 -1.45
CA TYR A 313 19.84 -0.09 -2.69
C TYR A 313 21.04 0.80 -2.39
N THR A 314 22.20 0.47 -2.95
CA THR A 314 23.44 1.25 -2.72
C THR A 314 23.48 2.56 -3.51
N ASP A 315 22.79 2.61 -4.66
CA ASP A 315 22.77 3.76 -5.57
C ASP A 315 21.69 4.79 -5.22
N TYR A 316 20.59 4.34 -4.58
CA TYR A 316 19.50 5.21 -4.16
C TYR A 316 18.82 4.68 -2.87
N PRO A 317 19.43 4.88 -1.69
CA PRO A 317 18.96 4.28 -0.44
C PRO A 317 17.57 4.77 0.00
N ASP A 318 17.13 5.93 -0.50
CA ASP A 318 15.78 6.48 -0.25
C ASP A 318 14.70 5.90 -1.18
N TYR A 319 15.09 5.13 -2.20
CA TYR A 319 14.19 4.46 -3.12
C TYR A 319 14.13 2.98 -2.82
N THR A 320 13.44 2.66 -1.73
CA THR A 320 13.28 1.28 -1.26
C THR A 320 12.07 0.62 -1.93
N ASN A 321 11.83 -0.63 -1.54
CA ASN A 321 10.62 -1.39 -1.81
C ASN A 321 9.34 -0.58 -1.60
N TYR A 322 8.29 -0.93 -2.34
CA TYR A 322 6.96 -0.33 -2.21
C TYR A 322 6.06 -1.17 -1.28
N ASN A 323 6.04 -2.49 -1.51
CA ASN A 323 5.09 -3.40 -0.87
C ASN A 323 5.85 -4.54 -0.21
N ILE A 324 6.24 -4.43 1.06
CA ILE A 324 7.01 -5.50 1.75
C ILE A 324 6.34 -6.03 3.01
N LEU A 325 5.14 -5.55 3.32
CA LEU A 325 4.30 -6.01 4.41
C LEU A 325 3.07 -6.69 3.84
N ALA A 326 2.72 -7.83 4.41
CA ALA A 326 1.45 -8.51 4.17
C ALA A 326 0.92 -9.06 5.49
N ALA A 327 -0.38 -9.28 5.62
CA ALA A 327 -0.93 -9.96 6.79
C ALA A 327 -2.15 -10.78 6.42
N ASP A 328 -2.44 -11.75 7.28
CA ASP A 328 -3.72 -12.41 7.39
C ASP A 328 -4.30 -12.22 8.81
N ALA A 329 -5.26 -13.06 9.20
CA ALA A 329 -5.88 -12.98 10.52
C ALA A 329 -4.94 -13.36 11.68
N ALA A 330 -3.90 -14.16 11.42
CA ALA A 330 -3.04 -14.76 12.44
C ALA A 330 -1.62 -14.18 12.43
N TYR A 331 -1.10 -13.81 11.27
CA TYR A 331 0.29 -13.45 11.10
C TYR A 331 0.50 -12.17 10.28
N LEU A 332 1.52 -11.43 10.68
CA LEU A 332 2.19 -10.44 9.84
C LEU A 332 3.36 -11.12 9.14
N TYR A 333 3.51 -10.82 7.86
CA TYR A 333 4.59 -11.29 7.00
C TYR A 333 5.42 -10.10 6.52
N THR A 334 6.73 -10.29 6.45
CA THR A 334 7.64 -9.30 5.89
C THR A 334 8.87 -9.95 5.28
N VAL A 335 9.63 -9.16 4.54
CA VAL A 335 10.92 -9.55 3.96
C VAL A 335 12.06 -8.98 4.80
N TRP A 336 13.06 -9.79 5.10
CA TRP A 336 14.32 -9.36 5.71
C TRP A 336 15.51 -9.60 4.79
N GLU A 337 16.32 -8.56 4.59
CA GLU A 337 17.70 -8.69 4.11
C GLU A 337 18.61 -9.04 5.29
N THR A 338 19.44 -10.07 5.10
CA THR A 338 20.44 -10.52 6.09
C THR A 338 21.80 -9.91 5.83
N ALA A 339 22.63 -9.77 6.86
CA ALA A 339 24.00 -9.28 6.77
C ALA A 339 25.01 -10.24 6.08
N ALA A 340 24.54 -11.27 5.36
CA ALA A 340 25.39 -12.18 4.61
C ALA A 340 26.07 -11.48 3.40
N SER A 341 27.15 -12.07 2.88
CA SER A 341 27.81 -11.60 1.65
C SER A 341 27.98 -12.77 0.66
N PRO A 342 27.18 -12.83 -0.42
CA PRO A 342 26.14 -11.88 -0.80
C PRO A 342 24.95 -11.90 0.17
N PRO A 343 24.15 -10.81 0.24
CA PRO A 343 22.93 -10.78 1.06
C PRO A 343 21.97 -11.91 0.70
N ARG A 344 21.29 -12.43 1.71
CA ARG A 344 20.17 -13.38 1.57
C ARG A 344 18.89 -12.71 2.01
N TYR A 345 17.79 -13.03 1.35
CA TYR A 345 16.47 -12.47 1.61
C TYR A 345 15.55 -13.53 2.19
N GLN A 346 15.05 -13.28 3.39
CA GLN A 346 14.17 -14.16 4.13
C GLN A 346 12.74 -13.63 4.10
N ILE A 347 11.78 -14.50 3.84
CA ILE A 347 10.36 -14.22 4.10
C ILE A 347 10.07 -14.75 5.49
N VAL A 348 9.69 -13.84 6.39
CA VAL A 348 9.46 -14.16 7.79
C VAL A 348 8.03 -13.83 8.19
N ARG A 349 7.56 -14.46 9.26
CA ARG A 349 6.27 -14.15 9.88
C ARG A 349 6.36 -13.99 11.39
N THR A 350 5.37 -13.33 11.96
CA THR A 350 5.18 -13.17 13.40
C THR A 350 3.70 -13.07 13.75
N ALA A 351 3.30 -13.58 14.92
CA ALA A 351 1.96 -13.38 15.49
C ALA A 351 1.92 -12.23 16.52
N ASP A 352 3.08 -11.81 17.03
CA ASP A 352 3.19 -10.94 18.22
C ASP A 352 4.20 -9.79 18.07
N LEU A 353 4.85 -9.67 16.91
CA LEU A 353 5.92 -8.72 16.58
C LEU A 353 7.23 -8.93 17.36
N GLN A 354 7.37 -10.02 18.11
CA GLN A 354 8.53 -10.32 18.94
C GLN A 354 9.22 -11.60 18.49
N GLN A 355 8.44 -12.65 18.25
CA GLN A 355 8.92 -13.94 17.80
C GLN A 355 8.73 -14.05 16.29
N TRP A 356 9.81 -14.41 15.61
CA TRP A 356 9.87 -14.45 14.16
C TRP A 356 10.23 -15.84 13.68
N GLN A 357 9.56 -16.25 12.60
CA GLN A 357 9.77 -17.52 11.95
C GLN A 357 10.09 -17.30 10.47
N THR A 358 11.21 -17.85 10.02
CA THR A 358 11.55 -17.88 8.59
C THR A 358 10.70 -18.93 7.88
N LEU A 359 9.99 -18.50 6.84
CA LEU A 359 9.15 -19.35 6.01
C LEU A 359 9.85 -19.79 4.73
N ALA A 360 10.66 -18.92 4.15
CA ALA A 360 11.38 -19.18 2.90
C ALA A 360 12.59 -18.25 2.82
N GLU A 361 13.54 -18.59 1.96
CA GLU A 361 14.75 -17.80 1.74
C GLU A 361 15.20 -17.89 0.27
N THR A 362 15.78 -16.81 -0.23
CA THR A 362 16.33 -16.71 -1.58
C THR A 362 17.59 -15.82 -1.60
N ASP A 363 18.40 -15.95 -2.64
CA ASP A 363 19.49 -15.04 -2.98
C ASP A 363 19.05 -13.91 -3.94
N GLN A 364 17.82 -13.96 -4.45
CA GLN A 364 17.27 -12.91 -5.30
C GLN A 364 16.67 -11.77 -4.46
N PRO A 365 16.96 -10.49 -4.79
CA PRO A 365 16.31 -9.36 -4.14
C PRO A 365 14.79 -9.41 -4.32
N ILE A 366 14.05 -9.37 -3.21
CA ILE A 366 12.59 -9.35 -3.20
C ILE A 366 12.07 -7.90 -3.22
N LEU A 367 11.46 -7.49 -4.32
CA LEU A 367 10.88 -6.16 -4.52
C LEU A 367 9.56 -5.98 -3.80
N SER A 368 8.72 -7.00 -3.85
CA SER A 368 7.35 -6.94 -3.37
C SER A 368 6.90 -8.23 -2.67
N LEU A 369 6.00 -8.07 -1.71
CA LEU A 369 5.33 -9.11 -0.94
C LEU A 369 3.87 -8.67 -0.76
N THR A 370 2.92 -9.55 -1.10
CA THR A 370 1.49 -9.31 -0.88
C THR A 370 0.77 -10.61 -0.56
N ALA A 371 -0.29 -10.55 0.25
CA ALA A 371 -1.15 -11.70 0.50
C ALA A 371 -2.15 -11.91 -0.65
N TRP A 372 -2.41 -13.17 -0.98
CA TRP A 372 -3.50 -13.58 -1.86
C TRP A 372 -4.45 -14.51 -1.10
N PRO A 373 -5.40 -13.95 -0.32
CA PRO A 373 -6.17 -14.73 0.64
C PRO A 373 -6.97 -15.89 0.04
N ALA A 374 -7.52 -15.72 -1.17
CA ALA A 374 -8.29 -16.77 -1.84
C ALA A 374 -7.47 -18.04 -2.14
N GLN A 375 -6.15 -17.91 -2.23
CA GLN A 375 -5.23 -19.01 -2.51
C GLN A 375 -4.42 -19.43 -1.28
N ASN A 376 -4.67 -18.84 -0.10
CA ASN A 376 -3.85 -19.02 1.10
C ASN A 376 -2.34 -18.94 0.79
N ALA A 377 -1.95 -17.92 0.03
CA ALA A 377 -0.59 -17.76 -0.45
C ALA A 377 -0.07 -16.34 -0.26
N LEU A 378 1.25 -16.22 -0.15
CA LEU A 378 1.97 -14.97 -0.39
C LEU A 378 2.44 -14.93 -1.84
N VAL A 379 2.40 -13.75 -2.43
CA VAL A 379 2.92 -13.43 -3.76
C VAL A 379 4.18 -12.61 -3.58
N ILE A 380 5.27 -13.04 -4.22
CA ILE A 380 6.61 -12.47 -4.05
C ILE A 380 7.16 -12.07 -5.41
N GLY A 381 7.46 -10.79 -5.62
CA GLY A 381 8.14 -10.30 -6.82
C GLY A 381 9.63 -10.11 -6.58
N THR A 382 10.48 -10.58 -7.49
CA THR A 382 11.94 -10.34 -7.44
C THR A 382 12.42 -9.37 -8.51
N ALA A 383 13.66 -8.87 -8.36
CA ALA A 383 14.24 -7.84 -9.22
C ALA A 383 15.22 -8.37 -10.29
N GLY A 384 15.37 -7.59 -11.36
CA GLY A 384 16.46 -7.65 -12.32
C GLY A 384 16.23 -8.62 -13.49
N ARG A 385 17.31 -8.97 -14.19
CA ARG A 385 17.24 -9.79 -15.41
C ARG A 385 16.62 -11.17 -15.18
N ALA A 386 16.79 -11.72 -13.99
CA ALA A 386 16.22 -12.99 -13.57
C ALA A 386 14.95 -12.82 -12.71
N ALA A 387 14.30 -11.65 -12.77
CA ALA A 387 13.07 -11.37 -12.05
C ALA A 387 12.02 -12.44 -12.32
N SER A 388 11.27 -12.76 -11.28
CA SER A 388 10.16 -13.69 -11.33
C SER A 388 9.11 -13.31 -10.29
N VAL A 389 7.91 -13.87 -10.46
CA VAL A 389 6.88 -13.86 -9.42
C VAL A 389 6.77 -15.27 -8.87
N PHE A 390 6.78 -15.39 -7.55
CA PHE A 390 6.65 -16.64 -6.81
C PHE A 390 5.40 -16.66 -5.96
N LEU A 391 4.93 -17.87 -5.69
CA LEU A 391 3.94 -18.19 -4.68
C LEU A 391 4.61 -18.92 -3.52
N LEU A 392 4.21 -18.56 -2.31
CA LEU A 392 4.51 -19.29 -1.09
C LEU A 392 3.19 -19.65 -0.43
N ASP A 393 2.84 -20.94 -0.45
CA ASP A 393 1.69 -21.47 0.29
C ASP A 393 1.90 -21.24 1.80
N ILE A 394 0.93 -20.61 2.45
CA ILE A 394 0.93 -20.30 3.89
C ILE A 394 -0.12 -21.11 4.65
N THR A 395 -0.72 -22.12 4.04
CA THR A 395 -1.58 -23.08 4.74
C THR A 395 -0.79 -23.71 5.90
N GLU A 396 -1.37 -23.64 7.10
CA GLU A 396 -0.88 -24.35 8.28
C GLU A 396 -1.23 -25.83 8.13
N ASN A 397 -0.23 -26.69 8.26
CA ASN A 397 -0.41 -28.15 8.28
C ASN A 397 -0.75 -28.65 9.68
#